data_AF-A0A962RQ68-F1
#
_entry.id   AF-A0A962RQ68-F1
#
_cell.length_a   1.000
_cell.length_b   1.000
_cell.length_c   1.000
_cell.angle_alpha   90.00
_cell.angle_beta   90.00
_cell.angle_gamma   90.00
#
_symmetry.space_group_name_H-M   'P 1'
#
loop_
_entity.id
_entity.type
_entity.pdbx_description
1 polymer ?
#
loop_
_entity_poly.entity_id
_entity_poly.type
_entity_poly.pdbx_seq_one_letter_code
_entity_poly.pdbx_strand_id
1 'polypeptide(L)'
;MATDIRMPRIGQSMTEGVIVEWLVAPGAAVAAGDALVTVETDKTTFEVEAPAAGTLGNALAAPGDTLEVGALLGHVLAGDEAAPASAPIPEIARPEEQVTAAPAAAAGTSRRGARAPVSPKARRLASEHGIDP
;
A
#
# COMPACT_ATOMS: atom_id res chain seq x y z
N MET A 1 -15.29 20.32 -4.99
CA MET A 1 -14.51 21.57 -4.78
C MET A 1 -13.10 21.19 -4.37
N ALA A 2 -12.06 21.88 -4.84
CA ALA A 2 -10.69 21.61 -4.41
C ALA A 2 -10.36 22.47 -3.18
N THR A 3 -9.84 21.84 -2.13
CA THR A 3 -9.37 22.48 -0.90
C THR A 3 -7.85 22.52 -0.93
N ASP A 4 -7.28 23.72 -0.91
CA ASP A 4 -5.83 23.89 -0.93
C ASP A 4 -5.21 23.42 0.40
N ILE A 5 -4.21 22.55 0.31
CA ILE A 5 -3.36 22.18 1.44
C ILE A 5 -2.18 23.14 1.44
N ARG A 6 -2.05 23.92 2.50
CA ARG A 6 -0.93 24.85 2.67
C ARG A 6 -0.09 24.45 3.85
N MET A 7 1.18 24.84 3.82
CA MET A 7 2.08 24.61 4.94
C MET A 7 1.54 25.30 6.20
N PRO A 8 1.22 24.55 7.27
CA PRO A 8 0.75 25.15 8.51
C PRO A 8 1.88 25.90 9.19
N ARG A 9 1.53 26.95 9.93
CA ARG A 9 2.48 27.66 10.77
C ARG A 9 2.62 26.93 12.11
N ILE A 10 3.59 26.03 12.20
CA ILE A 10 3.88 25.31 13.44
C ILE A 10 4.86 26.13 14.29
N GLY A 11 4.31 27.01 15.12
CA GLY A 11 5.08 27.84 16.05
C GLY A 11 5.30 29.27 15.56
N GLN A 12 5.38 30.18 16.53
CA GLN A 12 5.48 31.63 16.32
C GLN A 12 6.77 32.11 15.64
N SER A 13 7.81 31.26 15.56
CA SER A 13 9.09 31.57 14.89
C SER A 13 9.33 30.76 13.60
N MET A 14 8.39 29.93 13.18
CA MET A 14 8.53 29.14 11.96
C MET A 14 8.34 30.03 10.72
N THR A 15 9.29 29.95 9.79
CA THR A 15 9.27 30.69 8.51
C THR A 15 9.25 29.73 7.32
N GLU A 16 9.89 28.56 7.45
CA GLU A 16 9.96 27.51 6.44
C GLU A 16 9.91 26.11 7.08
N GLY A 17 9.56 25.10 6.28
CA GLY A 17 9.55 23.69 6.65
C GLY A 17 9.93 22.81 5.46
N VAL A 18 10.55 21.66 5.75
CA VAL A 18 11.00 20.70 4.75
C VAL A 18 10.02 19.53 4.70
N ILE A 19 9.61 19.11 3.52
CA ILE A 19 8.79 17.90 3.39
C ILE A 19 9.68 16.69 3.59
N VAL A 20 9.32 15.79 4.49
CA VAL A 20 10.04 14.52 4.68
C VAL A 20 9.50 13.51 3.67
N GLU A 21 8.20 13.24 3.75
CA GLU A 21 7.51 12.26 2.91
C GLU A 21 6.00 12.48 2.92
N TRP A 22 5.35 12.00 1.85
CA TRP A 22 3.90 11.90 1.75
C TRP A 22 3.46 10.54 2.28
N LEU A 23 2.68 10.55 3.36
CA LEU A 23 2.06 9.35 3.95
C LEU A 23 0.94 8.81 3.05
N VAL A 24 0.35 9.70 2.24
CA VAL A 24 -0.73 9.40 1.32
C VAL A 24 -0.30 9.66 -0.12
N ALA A 25 -0.58 8.69 -1.00
CA ALA A 25 -0.30 8.84 -2.42
C ALA A 25 -1.31 9.80 -3.11
N PRO A 26 -0.87 10.60 -4.11
CA PRO A 26 -1.80 11.38 -4.93
C PRO A 26 -2.79 10.43 -5.61
N GLY A 27 -4.08 10.76 -5.52
CA GLY A 27 -5.21 9.96 -5.98
C GLY A 27 -5.82 9.04 -4.92
N ALA A 28 -5.27 8.98 -3.70
CA ALA A 28 -5.84 8.20 -2.61
C ALA A 28 -6.91 8.99 -1.82
N ALA A 29 -7.90 8.27 -1.29
CA ALA A 29 -8.94 8.84 -0.44
C ALA A 29 -8.42 9.10 0.98
N VAL A 30 -8.74 10.28 1.52
CA VAL A 30 -8.33 10.77 2.84
C VAL A 30 -9.53 11.33 3.61
N ALA A 31 -9.52 11.15 4.92
CA ALA A 31 -10.53 11.73 5.80
C ALA A 31 -10.04 13.05 6.40
N ALA A 32 -10.95 13.90 6.87
CA ALA A 32 -10.57 15.09 7.64
C ALA A 32 -9.86 14.65 8.94
N GLY A 33 -8.69 15.24 9.22
CA GLY A 33 -7.83 14.82 10.33
C GLY A 33 -6.88 13.66 10.02
N ASP A 34 -6.86 13.14 8.79
CA ASP A 34 -5.91 12.09 8.40
C ASP A 34 -4.54 12.71 8.05
N ALA A 35 -3.45 12.08 8.47
CA ALA A 35 -2.09 12.60 8.25
C ALA A 35 -1.67 12.45 6.78
N LEU A 36 -1.48 13.57 6.08
CA LEU A 36 -1.19 13.58 4.64
C LEU A 36 0.30 13.52 4.33
N VAL A 37 1.07 14.35 5.04
CA VAL A 37 2.46 14.61 4.77
C VAL A 37 3.20 14.92 6.07
N THR A 38 4.40 14.41 6.19
CA THR A 38 5.29 14.68 7.31
C THR A 38 6.20 15.84 6.95
N VAL A 39 6.21 16.88 7.77
CA VAL A 39 7.09 18.05 7.61
C VAL A 39 8.10 18.11 8.75
N GLU A 40 9.36 18.31 8.40
CA GLU A 40 10.43 18.54 9.35
C GLU A 40 10.72 20.03 9.44
N THR A 41 10.88 20.50 10.67
CA THR A 41 11.38 21.84 10.99
C THR A 41 12.71 21.71 11.73
N ASP A 42 13.46 22.81 11.90
CA ASP A 42 14.78 22.88 12.54
C ASP A 42 14.94 22.04 13.83
N LYS A 43 13.85 21.86 14.60
CA LYS A 43 13.90 21.14 15.88
C LYS A 43 12.94 19.97 16.01
N THR A 44 11.94 19.84 15.15
CA THR A 44 10.86 18.88 15.36
C THR A 44 10.16 18.54 14.05
N THR A 45 9.74 17.29 13.95
CA THR A 45 8.92 16.79 12.86
C THR A 45 7.45 16.85 13.26
N PHE A 46 6.60 17.36 12.37
CA PHE A 46 5.17 17.47 12.55
C PHE A 46 4.42 16.84 11.37
N GLU A 47 3.23 16.32 11.63
CA GLU A 47 2.38 15.75 10.60
C GLU A 47 1.30 16.77 10.21
N VAL A 48 1.13 16.99 8.92
CA VAL A 48 0.09 17.87 8.39
C VAL A 48 -1.14 17.03 8.10
N GLU A 49 -2.20 17.28 8.87
CA GLU A 49 -3.49 16.60 8.71
C GLU A 49 -4.33 17.22 7.59
N ALA A 50 -5.24 16.42 7.02
CA ALA A 50 -6.15 16.87 5.97
C ALA A 50 -7.21 17.83 6.53
N PRO A 51 -7.41 19.02 5.92
CA PRO A 51 -8.42 19.98 6.38
C PRO A 51 -9.85 19.55 6.08
N ALA A 52 -10.05 18.62 5.14
CA ALA A 52 -11.34 18.09 4.74
C ALA A 52 -11.19 16.66 4.19
N ALA A 53 -12.27 15.88 4.24
CA ALA A 53 -12.33 14.57 3.59
C ALA A 53 -12.44 14.71 2.06
N GLY A 54 -11.75 13.85 1.32
CA GLY A 54 -11.74 13.87 -0.14
C GLY A 54 -10.66 12.94 -0.72
N THR A 55 -10.24 13.21 -1.94
CA THR A 55 -9.12 12.52 -2.59
C THR A 55 -7.93 13.46 -2.64
N LEU A 56 -6.73 13.00 -2.21
CA LEU A 56 -5.51 13.79 -2.38
C LEU A 56 -5.30 14.00 -3.88
N GLY A 57 -5.27 15.25 -4.33
CA GLY A 57 -5.02 15.60 -5.71
C GLY A 57 -3.53 15.52 -6.05
N ASN A 58 -3.08 16.42 -6.93
CA ASN A 58 -1.67 16.49 -7.29
C ASN A 58 -0.85 17.13 -6.16
N ALA A 59 0.11 16.40 -5.61
CA ALA A 59 1.15 16.95 -4.76
C ALA A 59 2.10 17.80 -5.61
N LEU A 60 2.15 19.10 -5.34
CA LEU A 60 3.05 20.03 -6.06
C LEU A 60 4.45 20.03 -5.46
N ALA A 61 4.53 19.67 -4.18
CA ALA A 61 5.76 19.68 -3.41
C ALA A 61 6.30 18.25 -3.23
N ALA A 62 7.60 18.08 -3.48
CA ALA A 62 8.27 16.79 -3.39
C ALA A 62 8.87 16.58 -1.99
N PRO A 63 9.09 15.32 -1.56
CA PRO A 63 9.91 15.03 -0.39
C PRO A 63 11.33 15.60 -0.58
N GLY A 64 11.83 16.28 0.45
CA GLY A 64 13.08 17.04 0.48
C GLY A 64 12.94 18.51 0.07
N ASP A 65 11.76 18.95 -0.37
CA ASP A 65 11.54 20.33 -0.79
C ASP A 65 11.31 21.25 0.42
N THR A 66 11.95 22.42 0.41
CA THR A 66 11.84 23.43 1.46
C THR A 66 10.87 24.51 1.02
N LEU A 67 9.81 24.71 1.80
CA LEU A 67 8.75 25.66 1.48
C LEU A 67 8.48 26.60 2.66
N GLU A 68 8.04 27.81 2.32
CA GLU A 68 7.66 28.82 3.31
C GLU A 68 6.30 28.53 3.95
N VAL A 69 6.06 29.08 5.14
CA VAL A 69 4.76 29.01 5.81
C VAL A 69 3.67 29.59 4.90
N GLY A 70 2.60 28.82 4.68
CA GLY A 70 1.50 29.18 3.79
C GLY A 70 1.72 28.84 2.31
N ALA A 71 2.88 28.28 1.95
CA ALA A 71 3.11 27.74 0.62
C ALA A 71 2.13 26.61 0.29
N LEU A 72 1.79 26.47 -0.98
CA LEU A 72 0.86 25.48 -1.47
C LEU A 72 1.56 24.12 -1.60
N LEU A 73 1.11 23.13 -0.82
CA LEU A 73 1.63 21.76 -0.84
C LEU A 73 0.92 20.92 -1.91
N GLY A 74 -0.39 21.12 -2.03
CA GLY A 74 -1.25 20.39 -2.96
C GLY A 74 -2.71 20.75 -2.73
N HIS A 75 -3.61 19.93 -3.26
CA HIS A 75 -5.06 20.16 -3.16
C HIS A 75 -5.76 18.85 -2.80
N VAL A 76 -6.74 18.89 -1.90
CA VAL A 76 -7.70 17.80 -1.67
C VAL A 76 -8.94 18.06 -2.51
N LEU A 77 -9.35 17.11 -3.33
CA LEU A 77 -10.59 17.16 -4.09
C LEU A 77 -11.72 16.68 -3.18
N ALA A 78 -12.50 17.62 -2.64
CA ALA A 78 -13.71 17.33 -1.88
C ALA A 78 -14.88 17.06 -2.84
N GLY A 79 -15.25 15.79 -2.95
CA GLY A 79 -16.44 15.34 -3.68
C GLY A 79 -16.14 14.33 -4.80
N ASP A 80 -16.68 13.13 -4.60
CA ASP A 80 -17.20 12.21 -5.62
C ASP A 80 -16.29 11.81 -6.80
N GLU A 81 -14.98 11.73 -6.58
CA GLU A 81 -14.15 10.82 -7.38
C GLU A 81 -13.39 9.88 -6.44
N ALA A 82 -14.18 9.22 -5.59
CA ALA A 82 -13.84 7.88 -5.16
C ALA A 82 -13.87 6.98 -6.41
N ALA A 83 -12.77 6.93 -7.14
CA ALA A 83 -12.46 5.69 -7.86
C ALA A 83 -12.56 4.60 -6.79
N PRO A 84 -13.41 3.56 -6.98
CA PRO A 84 -13.71 2.62 -5.92
C PRO A 84 -12.39 1.97 -5.48
N ALA A 85 -11.92 2.35 -4.30
CA ALA A 85 -10.97 1.56 -3.55
C ALA A 85 -11.63 0.19 -3.40
N SER A 86 -11.08 -0.76 -4.14
CA SER A 86 -11.47 -2.16 -4.16
C SER A 86 -11.78 -2.59 -2.73
N ALA A 87 -13.06 -2.76 -2.42
CA ALA A 87 -13.47 -3.45 -1.23
C ALA A 87 -12.79 -4.82 -1.27
N PRO A 88 -12.05 -5.26 -0.24
CA PRO A 88 -11.83 -6.68 -0.09
C PRO A 88 -13.23 -7.28 0.06
N ILE A 89 -13.61 -7.99 -0.99
CA ILE A 89 -14.88 -8.69 -1.14
C ILE A 89 -15.06 -9.49 0.16
N PRO A 90 -16.17 -9.32 0.89
CA PRO A 90 -16.55 -10.29 1.90
C PRO A 90 -16.99 -11.53 1.11
N GLU A 91 -16.10 -12.49 0.91
CA GLU A 91 -16.46 -13.81 0.39
C GLU A 91 -17.38 -14.46 1.44
N ILE A 92 -18.66 -14.45 1.11
CA ILE A 92 -19.77 -15.01 1.87
C ILE A 92 -19.66 -16.53 1.89
N ALA A 93 -19.89 -17.10 3.09
CA ALA A 93 -20.42 -18.44 3.36
C ALA A 93 -19.60 -19.70 3.01
N ARG A 94 -19.17 -20.38 4.09
CA ARG A 94 -19.58 -21.75 4.54
C ARG A 94 -20.06 -22.76 3.47
N PRO A 95 -19.74 -24.08 3.60
CA PRO A 95 -19.78 -24.81 4.88
C PRO A 95 -18.59 -25.73 5.17
N GLU A 96 -18.46 -26.05 6.47
CA GLU A 96 -17.87 -27.31 6.95
C GLU A 96 -18.28 -28.47 6.03
N GLU A 97 -17.31 -29.23 5.53
CA GLU A 97 -17.32 -30.69 5.68
C GLU A 97 -16.01 -31.34 5.19
N GLN A 98 -15.31 -31.92 6.18
CA GLN A 98 -14.52 -33.16 6.16
C GLN A 98 -13.23 -33.15 5.31
N VAL A 99 -12.05 -33.52 5.83
CA VAL A 99 -11.75 -34.70 6.65
C VAL A 99 -10.52 -34.43 7.50
N THR A 100 -10.66 -34.68 8.79
CA THR A 100 -9.58 -34.98 9.72
C THR A 100 -8.82 -36.23 9.23
N ALA A 101 -7.52 -36.10 8.97
CA ALA A 101 -6.53 -37.12 9.33
C ALA A 101 -5.11 -36.56 9.13
N ALA A 102 -4.50 -36.17 10.24
CA ALA A 102 -3.07 -35.95 10.33
C ALA A 102 -2.29 -37.26 10.04
N PRO A 103 -1.09 -37.17 9.42
CA PRO A 103 -0.30 -38.33 9.08
C PRO A 103 0.39 -38.88 10.33
N ALA A 104 0.03 -40.10 10.73
CA ALA A 104 0.86 -40.89 11.62
C ALA A 104 2.04 -41.45 10.80
N ALA A 105 3.24 -41.07 11.22
CA ALA A 105 4.48 -41.68 10.77
C ALA A 105 4.48 -43.19 11.06
N ALA A 106 4.85 -44.00 10.06
CA ALA A 106 5.61 -45.23 10.27
C ALA A 106 6.15 -45.76 8.94
N ALA A 107 7.42 -46.12 8.98
CA ALA A 107 8.22 -46.67 7.91
C ALA A 107 7.67 -47.98 7.32
N GLY A 108 8.05 -48.24 6.06
CA GLY A 108 8.49 -49.57 5.68
C GLY A 108 7.92 -50.13 4.37
N THR A 109 8.86 -50.58 3.53
CA THR A 109 8.73 -51.62 2.49
C THR A 109 8.36 -51.16 1.08
N SER A 110 9.43 -51.09 0.28
CA SER A 110 9.57 -51.47 -1.12
C SER A 110 8.29 -51.81 -1.91
N ARG A 111 8.20 -51.27 -3.14
CA ARG A 111 8.48 -52.02 -4.38
C ARG A 111 7.98 -51.26 -5.60
N ARG A 112 8.94 -50.92 -6.47
CA ARG A 112 8.82 -50.77 -7.93
C ARG A 112 7.75 -49.81 -8.49
N GLY A 113 8.27 -48.73 -9.08
CA GLY A 113 7.88 -48.35 -10.44
C GLY A 113 6.43 -47.94 -10.64
N ALA A 114 6.13 -46.68 -10.36
CA ALA A 114 5.05 -45.98 -11.04
C ALA A 114 5.47 -44.51 -11.15
N ARG A 115 5.74 -44.09 -12.39
CA ARG A 115 6.10 -42.74 -12.80
C ARG A 115 5.17 -41.71 -12.16
N ALA A 116 5.72 -40.79 -11.39
CA ALA A 116 5.00 -39.58 -11.01
C ALA A 116 4.64 -38.78 -12.28
N PRO A 117 3.42 -38.25 -12.41
CA PRO A 117 3.06 -37.44 -13.57
C PRO A 117 3.84 -36.12 -13.53
N VAL A 118 4.84 -36.01 -14.41
CA VAL A 118 5.67 -34.80 -14.58
C VAL A 118 4.75 -33.61 -14.90
N SER A 119 4.76 -32.60 -14.05
CA SER A 119 4.00 -31.37 -14.25
C SER A 119 4.52 -30.59 -15.47
N PRO A 120 3.66 -29.85 -16.21
CA PRO A 120 4.05 -29.15 -17.44
C PRO A 120 5.27 -28.21 -17.29
N LYS A 121 5.46 -27.63 -16.11
CA LYS A 121 6.61 -26.76 -15.80
C LYS A 121 7.93 -27.55 -15.64
N ALA A 122 7.87 -28.74 -15.05
CA ALA A 122 9.01 -29.64 -14.95
C ALA A 122 9.40 -30.22 -16.32
N ARG A 123 8.43 -30.49 -17.20
CA ARG A 123 8.68 -30.96 -18.57
C ARG A 123 9.36 -29.89 -19.44
N ARG A 124 8.99 -28.61 -19.26
CA ARG A 124 9.61 -27.48 -19.95
C ARG A 124 11.07 -27.28 -19.53
N LEU A 125 11.35 -27.33 -18.22
CA LEU A 125 12.71 -27.18 -17.68
C LEU A 125 13.63 -28.35 -18.07
N ALA A 126 13.10 -29.58 -18.14
CA ALA A 126 13.87 -30.75 -18.57
C ALA A 126 14.25 -30.71 -20.06
N SER A 127 13.37 -30.15 -20.90
CA SER A 127 13.63 -30.00 -22.35
C SER A 127 14.73 -28.96 -22.63
N GLU A 128 14.82 -27.90 -21.83
CA GLU A 128 15.85 -26.86 -21.93
C GLU A 128 17.23 -27.35 -21.48
N HIS A 129 17.30 -28.44 -20.71
CA HIS A 129 18.55 -29.03 -20.22
C HIS A 129 18.87 -30.39 -20.86
N GLY A 130 18.10 -30.81 -21.88
CA GLY A 130 18.40 -32.00 -22.67
C GLY A 130 18.31 -33.31 -21.89
N ILE A 131 17.49 -33.37 -20.83
CA ILE A 131 17.33 -34.56 -19.99
C ILE A 131 16.00 -35.24 -20.34
N ASP A 132 16.05 -36.39 -21.01
CA ASP A 132 14.87 -37.21 -21.34
C ASP A 132 14.47 -38.12 -20.15
N PRO A 133 13.17 -38.40 -19.90
CA PRO A 133 12.68 -38.96 -18.64
C PRO A 133 12.82 -40.48 -18.43
#